data_AF-A0A1Y3QKX2-F1
#
_entry.id   AF-A0A1Y3QKX2-F1
#
_cell.length_a   1.000
_cell.length_b   1.000
_cell.length_c   1.000
_cell.angle_alpha   90.00
_cell.angle_beta   90.00
_cell.angle_gamma   90.00
#
_symmetry.space_group_name_H-M   'P 1'
#
loop_
_entity.id
_entity.type
_entity.pdbx_description
1 polymer ?
#
loop_
_entity_poly.entity_id
_entity_poly.type
_entity_poly.pdbx_seq_one_letter_code
_entity_poly.pdbx_strand_id
1 'polypeptide(L)'
;MSYRRVAVTLAFVMAAFLSVACGKNEYAARAVNEETDRCAQCNMAVADDAHATQIVLKDGRALIFDDIGCMYAWMAENGDDEVGQAFVRDYHDLGWIKLEKAYHVYDASFRTPMAYGVLSFASKSDAEAFIAEQGKGVLMTADDLSGHSWERNRDMMEGMEEHGHGADGAMHGEDGAHDGMDAGGHDAVHGGEAVHGQEGGHEGDGAAGAPAGGHEAGAMPEDGAAHGGMAMQEAGQGTGSGDGHGDAAGGEGADVHGGPARGAGPAGDAVAAGDAHA
;
A
#
# COMPACT_ATOMS: atom_id res chain seq x y z
N MET A 1 5.86 21.89 59.93
CA MET A 1 4.54 21.54 59.34
C MET A 1 3.79 20.56 60.24
N SER A 2 2.47 20.66 60.32
CA SER A 2 1.65 19.60 60.95
C SER A 2 1.59 18.36 60.03
N TYR A 3 1.65 17.17 60.60
CA TYR A 3 1.72 15.89 59.84
C TYR A 3 0.60 15.74 58.81
N ARG A 4 -0.63 16.20 59.14
CA ARG A 4 -1.78 16.23 58.21
C ARG A 4 -1.53 17.07 56.95
N ARG A 5 -0.79 18.18 57.03
CA ARG A 5 -0.46 18.99 55.84
C ARG A 5 0.54 18.26 54.96
N VAL A 6 1.58 17.65 55.54
CA VAL A 6 2.57 16.85 54.80
C VAL A 6 1.89 15.68 54.09
N ALA A 7 1.04 14.92 54.79
CA ALA A 7 0.32 13.78 54.23
C ALA A 7 -0.62 14.17 53.06
N VAL A 8 -1.34 15.30 53.17
CA VAL A 8 -2.21 15.79 52.09
C VAL A 8 -1.39 16.23 50.87
N THR A 9 -0.26 16.92 51.06
CA THR A 9 0.63 17.30 49.94
C THR A 9 1.22 16.07 49.27
N LEU A 10 1.63 15.05 50.04
CA LEU A 10 2.23 13.82 49.51
C LEU A 10 1.20 12.97 48.73
N ALA A 11 -0.04 12.91 49.20
CA ALA A 11 -1.14 12.27 48.47
C ALA A 11 -1.47 12.99 47.15
N PHE A 12 -1.45 14.33 47.12
CA PHE A 12 -1.65 15.10 45.88
C PHE A 12 -0.51 14.89 44.87
N VAL A 13 0.75 14.84 45.32
CA VAL A 13 1.90 14.56 44.45
C VAL A 13 1.84 13.13 43.89
N MET A 14 1.45 12.14 44.71
CA MET A 14 1.25 10.76 44.26
C MET A 14 0.12 10.65 43.22
N ALA A 15 -1.02 11.33 43.46
CA ALA A 15 -2.13 11.36 42.51
C ALA A 15 -1.74 12.03 41.17
N ALA A 16 -0.97 13.12 41.21
CA ALA A 16 -0.46 13.78 40.01
C ALA A 16 0.53 12.91 39.22
N PHE A 17 1.35 12.09 39.90
CA PHE A 17 2.22 11.12 39.24
C PHE A 17 1.44 10.00 38.54
N LEU A 18 0.34 9.54 39.13
CA LEU A 18 -0.51 8.48 38.56
C LEU A 18 -1.22 8.93 37.26
N SER A 19 -1.54 10.23 37.11
CA SER A 19 -2.14 10.75 35.86
C SER A 19 -1.20 10.73 34.65
N VAL A 20 0.11 10.72 34.83
CA VAL A 20 1.09 10.68 33.71
C VAL A 20 1.21 9.26 33.11
N ALA A 21 0.82 8.22 33.86
CA ALA A 21 0.88 6.84 33.40
C ALA A 21 -0.25 6.45 32.42
N CYS A 22 -1.28 7.28 32.25
CA CYS A 22 -2.30 7.10 31.19
C CYS A 22 -1.89 7.76 29.86
N GLY A 23 -0.62 7.63 29.48
CA GLY A 23 -0.21 7.80 28.10
C GLY A 23 -0.85 6.71 27.25
N LYS A 24 -1.89 7.02 26.49
CA LYS A 24 -2.29 6.18 25.36
C LYS A 24 -1.12 6.17 24.39
N ASN A 25 -0.57 4.98 24.13
CA ASN A 25 0.32 4.76 22.98
C ASN A 25 -0.53 4.85 21.72
N GLU A 26 -0.83 6.08 21.29
CA GLU A 26 -1.58 6.34 20.08
C GLU A 26 -0.60 6.35 18.92
N TYR A 27 -0.45 5.17 18.29
CA TYR A 27 0.28 5.03 17.04
C TYR A 27 -0.37 5.94 15.99
N ALA A 28 0.46 6.74 15.31
CA ALA A 28 0.03 7.72 14.32
C ALA A 28 0.83 7.54 13.03
N ALA A 29 0.14 7.64 11.89
CA ALA A 29 0.78 7.69 10.58
C ALA A 29 1.68 8.93 10.45
N ARG A 30 2.65 8.88 9.54
CA ARG A 30 3.52 10.02 9.18
C ARG A 30 3.34 10.35 7.70
N ALA A 31 3.78 11.53 7.28
CA ALA A 31 3.90 11.83 5.85
C ALA A 31 4.89 10.87 5.17
N VAL A 32 4.62 10.55 3.90
CA VAL A 32 5.59 9.89 3.02
C VAL A 32 6.68 10.88 2.65
N ASN A 33 7.91 10.41 2.53
CA ASN A 33 9.03 11.16 1.96
C ASN A 33 9.52 10.43 0.71
N GLU A 34 9.06 10.85 -0.46
CA GLU A 34 9.34 10.18 -1.74
C GLU A 34 10.85 10.06 -2.05
N GLU A 35 11.67 11.01 -1.57
CA GLU A 35 13.11 10.98 -1.76
C GLU A 35 13.75 9.76 -1.07
N THR A 36 13.29 9.42 0.15
CA THR A 36 13.96 8.45 1.03
C THR A 36 13.17 7.19 1.32
N ASP A 37 11.84 7.22 1.28
CA ASP A 37 11.00 6.10 1.66
C ASP A 37 11.03 5.01 0.59
N ARG A 38 11.26 3.78 1.05
CA ARG A 38 11.24 2.57 0.24
C ARG A 38 10.26 1.59 0.87
N CYS A 39 9.49 0.91 0.02
CA CYS A 39 8.54 -0.09 0.46
C CYS A 39 9.26 -1.20 1.23
N ALA A 40 8.83 -1.48 2.45
CA ALA A 40 9.48 -2.47 3.32
C ALA A 40 9.38 -3.92 2.80
N GLN A 41 8.58 -4.17 1.75
CA GLN A 41 8.46 -5.48 1.11
C GLN A 41 9.22 -5.58 -0.23
N CYS A 42 8.98 -4.66 -1.18
CA CYS A 42 9.56 -4.74 -2.53
C CYS A 42 10.79 -3.84 -2.74
N ASN A 43 11.13 -2.98 -1.77
CA ASN A 43 12.22 -1.99 -1.82
C ASN A 43 12.10 -0.95 -2.96
N MET A 44 10.95 -0.82 -3.61
CA MET A 44 10.65 0.25 -4.57
C MET A 44 10.41 1.59 -3.84
N ALA A 45 10.52 2.71 -4.57
CA ALA A 45 10.20 4.04 -4.02
C ALA A 45 8.69 4.18 -3.78
N VAL A 46 8.31 4.88 -2.71
CA VAL A 46 6.91 5.14 -2.35
C VAL A 46 6.54 6.58 -2.72
N ALA A 47 5.47 6.77 -3.49
CA ALA A 47 4.88 8.08 -3.77
C ALA A 47 3.92 8.51 -2.64
N ASP A 48 3.69 9.80 -2.43
CA ASP A 48 2.73 10.32 -1.42
C ASP A 48 1.28 10.29 -1.95
N ASP A 49 0.84 9.14 -2.47
CA ASP A 49 -0.43 8.98 -3.20
C ASP A 49 -1.50 8.20 -2.42
N ALA A 50 -2.49 7.65 -3.14
CA ALA A 50 -3.62 6.87 -2.62
C ALA A 50 -3.30 5.38 -2.37
N HIS A 51 -2.17 4.88 -2.87
CA HIS A 51 -1.75 3.48 -2.76
C HIS A 51 -0.80 3.25 -1.60
N ALA A 52 -0.11 4.31 -1.15
CA ALA A 52 0.77 4.27 0.01
C ALA A 52 0.04 3.72 1.26
N THR A 53 0.68 2.79 1.96
CA THR A 53 0.20 2.24 3.24
C THR A 53 1.32 2.25 4.28
N GLN A 54 0.96 2.17 5.55
CA GLN A 54 1.91 2.26 6.66
C GLN A 54 1.57 1.30 7.80
N ILE A 55 2.59 0.59 8.30
CA ILE A 55 2.55 -0.08 9.60
C ILE A 55 3.38 0.75 10.59
N VAL A 56 2.78 1.14 11.71
CA VAL A 56 3.50 1.64 12.88
C VAL A 56 3.69 0.48 13.84
N LEU A 57 4.94 0.13 14.13
CA LEU A 57 5.31 -0.94 15.06
C LEU A 57 5.17 -0.49 16.52
N LYS A 58 5.13 -1.46 17.44
CA LYS A 58 5.06 -1.22 18.90
C LYS A 58 6.24 -0.40 19.45
N ASP A 59 7.39 -0.45 18.78
CA ASP A 59 8.58 0.36 19.11
C ASP A 59 8.54 1.80 18.54
N GLY A 60 7.48 2.15 17.79
CA GLY A 60 7.29 3.47 17.17
C GLY A 60 7.92 3.63 15.78
N ARG A 61 8.61 2.64 15.23
CA ARG A 61 9.08 2.69 13.84
C ARG A 61 7.91 2.62 12.86
N ALA A 62 8.05 3.35 11.76
CA ALA A 62 7.09 3.39 10.67
C ALA A 62 7.65 2.64 9.45
N LEU A 63 7.05 1.49 9.12
CA LEU A 63 7.24 0.79 7.86
C LEU A 63 6.26 1.38 6.84
N ILE A 64 6.73 1.73 5.65
CA ILE A 64 5.90 2.26 4.56
C ILE A 64 5.89 1.23 3.43
N PHE A 65 4.79 1.17 2.68
CA PHE A 65 4.62 0.32 1.49
C PHE A 65 3.98 1.14 0.37
N ASP A 66 4.32 0.81 -0.88
CA ASP A 66 3.78 1.37 -2.12
C ASP A 66 2.42 0.79 -2.54
N ASP A 67 2.06 -0.35 -1.98
CA ASP A 67 0.79 -1.04 -2.24
C ASP A 67 0.33 -1.78 -0.97
N ILE A 68 -0.98 -1.81 -0.73
CA ILE A 68 -1.58 -2.55 0.39
C ILE A 68 -1.27 -4.06 0.32
N GLY A 69 -1.12 -4.64 -0.87
CA GLY A 69 -0.70 -6.04 -0.99
C GLY A 69 0.74 -6.30 -0.57
N CYS A 70 1.62 -5.30 -0.69
CA CYS A 70 2.97 -5.38 -0.12
C CYS A 70 2.95 -5.33 1.41
N MET A 71 2.05 -4.56 2.02
CA MET A 71 1.84 -4.56 3.47
C MET A 71 1.34 -5.93 3.98
N TYR A 72 0.39 -6.57 3.29
CA TYR A 72 -0.11 -7.89 3.66
C TYR A 72 0.93 -9.01 3.43
N ALA A 73 1.70 -8.95 2.34
CA ALA A 73 2.83 -9.87 2.14
C ALA A 73 3.87 -9.75 3.27
N TRP A 74 4.18 -8.53 3.70
CA TRP A 74 5.09 -8.29 4.83
C TRP A 74 4.55 -8.89 6.14
N MET A 75 3.26 -8.70 6.45
CA MET A 75 2.63 -9.29 7.64
C MET A 75 2.60 -10.82 7.58
N ALA A 76 2.42 -11.42 6.40
CA ALA A 76 2.47 -12.87 6.22
C ALA A 76 3.88 -13.46 6.44
N GLU A 77 4.93 -12.70 6.12
CA GLU A 77 6.33 -13.13 6.31
C GLU A 77 6.87 -12.88 7.73
N ASN A 78 6.42 -11.80 8.39
CA ASN A 78 6.98 -11.33 9.67
C ASN A 78 6.04 -11.57 10.88
N GLY A 79 4.77 -11.87 10.64
CA GLY A 79 3.72 -11.86 11.66
C GLY A 79 3.22 -10.45 12.00
N ASP A 80 2.12 -10.40 12.76
CA ASP A 80 1.47 -9.18 13.23
C ASP A 80 1.78 -8.85 14.71
N ASP A 81 2.52 -9.72 15.41
CA ASP A 81 2.85 -9.58 16.83
C ASP A 81 3.51 -8.24 17.20
N GLU A 82 4.29 -7.61 16.31
CA GLU A 82 4.92 -6.30 16.57
C GLU A 82 4.18 -5.11 15.95
N VAL A 83 3.03 -5.34 15.30
CA VAL A 83 2.18 -4.28 14.75
C VAL A 83 1.51 -3.52 15.90
N GLY A 84 1.69 -2.19 15.91
CA GLY A 84 0.96 -1.28 16.79
C GLY A 84 -0.33 -0.79 16.13
N GLN A 85 -0.25 -0.37 14.87
CA GLN A 85 -1.38 0.08 14.05
C GLN A 85 -1.01 0.05 12.56
N ALA A 86 -1.91 -0.46 11.72
CA ALA A 86 -1.83 -0.34 10.27
C ALA A 86 -2.71 0.82 9.75
N PHE A 87 -2.28 1.46 8.66
CA PHE A 87 -2.91 2.61 8.03
C PHE A 87 -2.91 2.48 6.51
N VAL A 88 -3.96 3.02 5.89
CA VAL A 88 -4.13 3.15 4.44
C VAL A 88 -4.51 4.59 4.10
N ARG A 89 -4.32 4.99 2.85
CA ARG A 89 -4.73 6.30 2.34
C ARG A 89 -6.16 6.25 1.81
N ASP A 90 -6.91 7.32 2.00
CA ASP A 90 -8.16 7.51 1.27
C ASP A 90 -7.89 7.76 -0.21
N TYR A 91 -8.68 7.14 -1.09
CA TYR A 91 -8.50 7.24 -2.54
C TYR A 91 -8.81 8.64 -3.10
N HIS A 92 -9.61 9.46 -2.40
CA HIS A 92 -10.01 10.80 -2.87
C HIS A 92 -9.21 11.93 -2.21
N ASP A 93 -9.10 11.94 -0.88
CA ASP A 93 -8.48 13.04 -0.13
C ASP A 93 -7.08 12.75 0.43
N LEU A 94 -6.58 11.52 0.23
CA LEU A 94 -5.29 11.03 0.71
C LEU A 94 -5.16 11.04 2.26
N GLY A 95 -6.28 11.13 2.99
CA GLY A 95 -6.30 11.06 4.44
C GLY A 95 -5.81 9.72 4.97
N TRP A 96 -5.05 9.73 6.06
CA TRP A 96 -4.63 8.51 6.73
C TRP A 96 -5.79 7.88 7.52
N ILE A 97 -6.27 6.73 7.04
CA ILE A 97 -7.33 5.94 7.68
C ILE A 97 -6.65 4.76 8.40
N LYS A 98 -7.16 4.41 9.59
CA LYS A 98 -6.78 3.16 10.24
C LYS A 98 -7.33 1.98 9.44
N LEU A 99 -6.50 0.97 9.15
CA LEU A 99 -6.88 -0.18 8.30
C LEU A 99 -8.21 -0.81 8.75
N GLU A 100 -8.41 -1.04 10.05
CA GLU A 100 -9.63 -1.66 10.59
C GLU A 100 -10.91 -0.81 10.49
N LYS A 101 -10.81 0.41 9.95
CA LYS A 101 -11.92 1.35 9.75
C LYS A 101 -12.14 1.73 8.28
N ALA A 102 -11.24 1.33 7.40
CA ALA A 102 -11.34 1.61 5.98
C ALA A 102 -12.34 0.65 5.31
N TYR A 103 -12.90 1.11 4.20
CA TYR A 103 -13.59 0.28 3.22
C TYR A 103 -12.68 0.11 2.02
N HIS A 104 -12.67 -1.07 1.43
CA HIS A 104 -11.80 -1.38 0.31
C HIS A 104 -12.64 -1.76 -0.91
N VAL A 105 -12.12 -1.46 -2.10
CA VAL A 105 -12.69 -1.95 -3.36
C VAL A 105 -11.61 -2.73 -4.08
N TYR A 106 -11.92 -3.98 -4.44
CA TYR A 106 -11.02 -4.84 -5.20
C TYR A 106 -11.59 -5.19 -6.57
N ASP A 107 -10.74 -5.08 -7.58
CA ASP A 107 -10.90 -5.73 -8.88
C ASP A 107 -9.50 -6.03 -9.41
N ALA A 108 -9.27 -7.25 -9.89
CA ALA A 108 -7.97 -7.63 -10.47
C ALA A 108 -7.56 -6.73 -11.66
N SER A 109 -8.50 -5.97 -12.25
CA SER A 109 -8.27 -5.00 -13.32
C SER A 109 -8.10 -3.54 -12.87
N PHE A 110 -8.05 -3.24 -11.57
CA PHE A 110 -7.61 -1.92 -11.08
C PHE A 110 -6.08 -1.82 -11.07
N ARG A 111 -5.56 -0.69 -11.58
CA ARG A 111 -4.12 -0.42 -11.56
C ARG A 111 -3.71 0.09 -10.19
N THR A 112 -2.77 -0.61 -9.56
CA THR A 112 -2.05 -0.22 -8.35
C THR A 112 -0.56 -0.47 -8.58
N PRO A 113 0.38 0.17 -7.84
CA PRO A 113 1.82 0.10 -8.13
C PRO A 113 2.38 -1.32 -8.23
N MET A 114 1.83 -2.26 -7.44
CA MET A 114 2.26 -3.67 -7.43
C MET A 114 1.19 -4.63 -7.97
N ALA A 115 0.19 -4.11 -8.68
CA ALA A 115 -0.88 -4.84 -9.38
C ALA A 115 -1.72 -5.79 -8.48
N TYR A 116 -1.92 -5.44 -7.21
CA TYR A 116 -2.85 -6.15 -6.32
C TYR A 116 -4.31 -5.69 -6.47
N GLY A 117 -4.57 -4.54 -7.10
CA GLY A 117 -5.92 -4.14 -7.51
C GLY A 117 -6.87 -3.76 -6.36
N VAL A 118 -6.34 -3.37 -5.20
CA VAL A 118 -7.11 -2.93 -4.03
C VAL A 118 -6.97 -1.41 -3.82
N LEU A 119 -8.09 -0.72 -3.68
CA LEU A 119 -8.19 0.71 -3.36
C LEU A 119 -8.91 0.90 -2.03
N SER A 120 -8.60 1.97 -1.28
CA SER A 120 -9.08 2.19 0.09
C SER A 120 -9.84 3.51 0.25
N PHE A 121 -10.89 3.52 1.06
CA PHE A 121 -11.83 4.62 1.21
C PHE A 121 -12.20 4.84 2.69
N ALA A 122 -12.30 6.10 3.10
CA ALA A 122 -12.68 6.50 4.45
C ALA A 122 -14.18 6.24 4.73
N SER A 123 -15.01 6.22 3.68
CA SER A 123 -16.44 5.98 3.79
C SER A 123 -16.91 4.87 2.85
N LYS A 124 -17.89 4.10 3.34
CA LYS A 124 -18.57 3.07 2.55
C LYS A 124 -19.29 3.66 1.33
N SER A 125 -19.84 4.86 1.47
CA SER A 125 -20.59 5.52 0.40
C SER A 125 -19.70 5.88 -0.79
N ASP A 126 -18.45 6.26 -0.52
CA ASP A 126 -17.47 6.60 -1.56
C ASP A 126 -16.98 5.34 -2.28
N ALA A 127 -16.73 4.26 -1.54
CA ALA A 127 -16.42 2.95 -2.11
C ALA A 127 -17.56 2.40 -2.99
N GLU A 128 -18.82 2.50 -2.53
CA GLU A 128 -20.00 2.09 -3.30
C GLU A 128 -20.23 2.98 -4.54
N ALA A 129 -19.98 4.30 -4.43
CA ALA A 129 -20.04 5.22 -5.57
C ALA A 129 -18.96 4.91 -6.61
N PHE A 130 -17.73 4.63 -6.17
CA PHE A 130 -16.63 4.23 -7.05
C PHE A 130 -16.93 2.92 -7.80
N ILE A 131 -17.48 1.90 -7.12
CA ILE A 131 -17.93 0.65 -7.78
C ILE A 131 -18.98 0.95 -8.86
N ALA A 132 -19.95 1.82 -8.55
CA ALA A 132 -20.99 2.20 -9.50
C ALA A 132 -20.46 3.00 -10.70
N GLU A 133 -19.46 3.86 -10.51
CA GLU A 133 -18.80 4.62 -11.58
C GLU A 133 -17.94 3.73 -12.47
N GLN A 134 -17.14 2.83 -11.88
CA GLN A 134 -16.27 1.91 -12.61
C GLN A 134 -17.04 0.76 -13.26
N GLY A 135 -18.28 0.49 -12.81
CA GLY A 135 -19.09 -0.64 -13.26
C GLY A 135 -18.54 -2.02 -12.88
N LYS A 136 -17.59 -2.06 -11.93
CA LYS A 136 -16.82 -3.26 -11.53
C LYS A 136 -16.25 -3.09 -10.11
N GLY A 137 -15.67 -4.17 -9.60
CA GLY A 137 -15.08 -4.23 -8.26
C GLY A 137 -16.05 -4.68 -7.17
N VAL A 138 -15.45 -5.19 -6.09
CA VAL A 138 -16.14 -5.78 -4.93
C VAL A 138 -15.79 -4.97 -3.68
N LEU A 139 -16.82 -4.56 -2.93
CA LEU A 139 -16.65 -3.91 -1.63
C LEU A 139 -16.17 -4.93 -0.60
N MET A 140 -15.13 -4.57 0.16
CA MET A 140 -14.51 -5.38 1.20
C MET A 140 -14.23 -4.54 2.46
N THR A 141 -14.13 -5.21 3.58
CA THR A 141 -13.68 -4.68 4.88
C THR A 141 -12.29 -5.23 5.23
N ALA A 142 -11.68 -4.75 6.32
CA ALA A 142 -10.41 -5.27 6.80
C ALA A 142 -10.44 -6.77 7.15
N ASP A 143 -11.60 -7.29 7.60
CA ASP A 143 -11.79 -8.72 7.88
C ASP A 143 -11.74 -9.54 6.58
N ASP A 144 -12.39 -9.05 5.51
CA ASP A 144 -12.39 -9.71 4.19
C ASP A 144 -10.98 -9.75 3.57
N LEU A 145 -10.17 -8.70 3.78
CA LEU A 145 -8.77 -8.64 3.33
C LEU A 145 -7.88 -9.73 3.95
N SER A 146 -8.19 -10.20 5.16
CA SER A 146 -7.42 -11.28 5.81
C SER A 146 -7.57 -12.63 5.10
N GLY A 147 -8.70 -12.85 4.41
CA GLY A 147 -8.98 -14.04 3.60
C GLY A 147 -8.71 -13.86 2.11
N HIS A 148 -8.20 -12.71 1.68
CA HIS A 148 -7.91 -12.41 0.29
C HIS A 148 -6.66 -13.16 -0.21
N SER A 149 -6.62 -13.52 -1.50
CA SER A 149 -5.52 -14.34 -2.07
C SER A 149 -4.23 -13.58 -2.32
N TRP A 150 -4.28 -12.24 -2.41
CA TRP A 150 -3.14 -11.36 -2.66
C TRP A 150 -2.34 -11.75 -3.92
N GLU A 151 -3.03 -12.22 -4.96
CA GLU A 151 -2.41 -12.53 -6.25
C GLU A 151 -2.20 -11.24 -7.06
N ARG A 152 -0.95 -10.96 -7.44
CA ARG A 152 -0.61 -9.85 -8.34
C ARG A 152 -1.04 -10.17 -9.77
N ASN A 153 -1.73 -9.25 -10.42
CA ASN A 153 -2.08 -9.35 -11.84
C ASN A 153 -0.81 -9.21 -12.70
N ARG A 154 -0.36 -10.32 -13.30
CA ARG A 154 0.86 -10.36 -14.12
C ARG A 154 0.72 -9.61 -15.45
N ASP A 155 -0.46 -9.68 -16.06
CA ASP A 155 -0.76 -9.05 -17.35
C ASP A 155 -0.66 -7.51 -17.29
N MET A 156 -0.77 -6.92 -16.09
CA MET A 156 -0.52 -5.49 -15.88
C MET A 156 0.95 -5.11 -15.88
N MET A 157 1.83 -5.98 -15.39
CA MET A 157 3.25 -5.68 -15.20
C MET A 157 4.00 -5.62 -16.53
N GLU A 158 3.58 -6.43 -17.51
CA GLU A 158 4.17 -6.43 -18.86
C GLU A 158 3.92 -5.11 -19.62
N GLY A 159 2.87 -4.35 -19.25
CA GLY A 159 2.48 -3.11 -19.92
C GLY A 159 3.27 -1.85 -19.54
N MET A 160 4.22 -1.93 -18.60
CA MET A 160 5.03 -0.77 -18.15
C MET A 160 6.45 -0.72 -18.74
N GLU A 161 6.95 -1.79 -19.38
CA GLU A 161 8.34 -1.84 -19.86
C GLU A 161 8.56 -1.23 -21.27
N GLU A 162 7.49 -1.01 -22.06
CA GLU A 162 7.61 -0.63 -23.49
C GLU A 162 7.93 0.86 -23.79
N HIS A 163 8.16 1.71 -22.80
CA HIS A 163 8.45 3.15 -23.01
C HIS A 163 9.80 3.60 -22.40
N GLY A 164 10.84 2.78 -22.58
CA GLY A 164 12.16 2.99 -21.94
C GLY A 164 13.34 3.44 -22.80
N HIS A 165 13.34 3.27 -24.14
CA HIS A 165 14.55 3.49 -24.96
C HIS A 165 14.32 4.15 -26.33
N GLY A 166 14.17 5.48 -26.32
CA GLY A 166 14.43 6.33 -27.49
C GLY A 166 15.88 6.83 -27.49
N ALA A 167 16.76 6.15 -28.23
CA ALA A 167 18.13 6.59 -28.46
C ALA A 167 18.28 7.14 -29.88
N ASP A 168 17.89 8.41 -30.09
CA ASP A 168 18.06 9.11 -31.36
C ASP A 168 19.30 10.01 -31.38
N GLY A 169 20.45 9.37 -31.64
CA GLY A 169 21.67 10.09 -32.00
C GLY A 169 21.54 10.77 -33.37
N ALA A 170 21.17 12.05 -33.39
CA ALA A 170 21.17 12.89 -34.59
C ALA A 170 22.45 13.74 -34.68
N MET A 171 23.54 13.14 -35.17
CA MET A 171 24.71 13.93 -35.58
C MET A 171 24.40 14.64 -36.91
N HIS A 172 24.40 15.98 -36.89
CA HIS A 172 24.30 16.77 -38.12
C HIS A 172 25.60 16.65 -38.92
N GLY A 173 25.48 16.24 -40.18
CA GLY A 173 26.60 15.97 -41.07
C GLY A 173 27.31 17.22 -41.62
N GLU A 174 28.56 16.99 -42.02
CA GLU A 174 29.50 17.99 -42.55
C GLU A 174 29.24 18.33 -44.03
N ASP A 175 29.53 19.59 -44.42
CA ASP A 175 29.78 19.97 -45.80
C ASP A 175 31.02 20.89 -45.94
N GLY A 176 31.90 20.59 -46.92
CA GLY A 176 32.77 21.61 -47.53
C GLY A 176 34.26 21.67 -47.12
N ALA A 177 35.05 20.69 -47.58
CA ALA A 177 36.40 20.82 -48.17
C ALA A 177 37.43 21.87 -47.65
N HIS A 178 38.68 21.42 -47.39
CA HIS A 178 39.80 21.58 -48.35
C HIS A 178 41.14 20.94 -47.88
N ASP A 179 41.87 20.39 -48.86
CA ASP A 179 43.34 20.18 -48.99
C ASP A 179 44.19 19.68 -47.81
N GLY A 180 44.81 18.51 -48.04
CA GLY A 180 45.76 17.88 -47.13
C GLY A 180 47.22 18.34 -47.23
N MET A 181 48.11 17.56 -46.60
CA MET A 181 49.49 17.32 -47.03
C MET A 181 50.14 16.18 -46.23
N ASP A 182 51.17 15.58 -46.84
CA ASP A 182 51.92 14.40 -46.40
C ASP A 182 52.99 14.72 -45.32
N ALA A 183 53.40 13.70 -44.54
CA ALA A 183 54.80 13.32 -44.24
C ALA A 183 55.06 12.82 -42.80
N GLY A 184 55.33 11.51 -42.68
CA GLY A 184 56.53 10.93 -42.03
C GLY A 184 56.79 11.08 -40.51
N GLY A 185 57.36 10.02 -39.91
CA GLY A 185 57.99 10.10 -38.58
C GLY A 185 58.22 8.74 -37.91
N HIS A 186 59.46 8.23 -37.99
CA HIS A 186 59.88 6.97 -37.36
C HIS A 186 60.37 7.14 -35.90
N ASP A 187 60.26 6.03 -35.15
CA ASP A 187 61.14 5.54 -34.06
C ASP A 187 62.02 6.52 -33.24
N ALA A 188 61.92 6.49 -31.89
CA ALA A 188 63.05 6.09 -31.00
C ALA A 188 62.79 6.15 -29.46
N VAL A 189 63.04 4.99 -28.85
CA VAL A 189 63.41 4.55 -27.49
C VAL A 189 64.08 5.52 -26.47
N HIS A 190 63.94 5.18 -25.16
CA HIS A 190 64.69 5.58 -23.93
C HIS A 190 64.17 6.80 -23.13
N GLY A 191 64.14 6.82 -21.78
CA GLY A 191 64.39 5.78 -20.75
C GLY A 191 64.69 6.34 -19.34
N GLY A 192 64.21 5.67 -18.26
CA GLY A 192 64.53 5.95 -16.82
C GLY A 192 63.89 7.20 -16.18
N GLU A 193 63.79 7.38 -14.85
CA GLU A 193 63.85 6.48 -13.67
C GLU A 193 63.38 7.26 -12.39
N ALA A 194 63.44 6.67 -11.17
CA ALA A 194 62.99 7.18 -9.84
C ALA A 194 61.46 7.12 -9.55
N VAL A 195 60.86 6.35 -8.61
CA VAL A 195 61.18 5.71 -7.29
C VAL A 195 60.83 6.56 -6.05
N HIS A 196 59.76 6.20 -5.30
CA HIS A 196 59.73 5.90 -3.83
C HIS A 196 58.30 5.84 -3.20
N GLY A 197 58.07 4.92 -2.24
CA GLY A 197 56.85 4.82 -1.37
C GLY A 197 55.93 3.63 -1.70
N GLN A 198 55.80 2.51 -0.98
CA GLN A 198 55.76 2.22 0.49
C GLN A 198 54.48 2.80 1.14
N GLU A 199 53.54 2.08 1.78
CA GLU A 199 53.33 0.66 2.22
C GLU A 199 51.78 0.41 2.37
N GLY A 200 51.17 -0.76 2.60
CA GLY A 200 51.63 -2.18 2.64
C GLY A 200 50.73 -3.11 3.52
N GLY A 201 50.20 -4.22 2.98
CA GLY A 201 49.60 -5.36 3.73
C GLY A 201 48.07 -5.32 3.96
N HIS A 202 47.37 -6.44 4.22
CA HIS A 202 47.80 -7.82 4.47
C HIS A 202 46.65 -8.85 4.20
N GLU A 203 47.04 -10.02 3.67
CA GLU A 203 46.60 -11.43 3.89
C GLU A 203 45.62 -11.71 5.06
N GLY A 204 44.83 -12.80 5.13
CA GLY A 204 44.64 -14.05 4.36
C GLY A 204 43.23 -14.62 4.68
N ASP A 205 42.82 -15.88 4.46
CA ASP A 205 43.50 -17.13 4.13
C ASP A 205 42.56 -18.04 3.32
N GLY A 206 43.11 -19.03 2.60
CA GLY A 206 42.32 -20.11 2.00
C GLY A 206 42.79 -21.49 2.46
N ALA A 207 41.94 -22.51 2.33
CA ALA A 207 42.37 -23.91 2.18
C ALA A 207 41.23 -24.78 1.63
N ALA A 208 41.58 -25.79 0.81
CA ALA A 208 40.64 -26.66 0.12
C ALA A 208 40.22 -27.88 0.96
N GLY A 209 39.09 -28.51 0.57
CA GLY A 209 38.66 -29.78 1.14
C GLY A 209 37.40 -30.37 0.50
N ALA A 210 37.53 -31.04 -0.65
CA ALA A 210 36.54 -31.99 -1.13
C ALA A 210 36.86 -33.39 -0.55
N PRO A 211 35.84 -34.25 -0.33
CA PRO A 211 35.57 -35.27 -1.35
C PRO A 211 34.07 -35.49 -1.62
N ALA A 212 33.80 -36.37 -2.59
CA ALA A 212 32.49 -36.60 -3.19
C ALA A 212 31.65 -37.71 -2.53
N GLY A 213 30.35 -37.73 -2.86
CA GLY A 213 29.55 -38.96 -2.96
C GLY A 213 28.27 -38.99 -2.12
N GLY A 214 27.12 -39.28 -2.75
CA GLY A 214 25.87 -39.60 -2.04
C GLY A 214 24.60 -39.06 -2.70
N HIS A 215 24.15 -39.68 -3.81
CA HIS A 215 22.74 -39.61 -4.17
C HIS A 215 21.98 -40.68 -3.37
N GLU A 216 21.02 -40.28 -2.54
CA GLU A 216 19.95 -41.19 -2.11
C GLU A 216 18.60 -40.49 -2.26
N ALA A 217 17.72 -41.10 -3.06
CA ALA A 217 16.34 -40.71 -3.20
C ALA A 217 15.47 -41.68 -2.38
N GLY A 218 14.56 -41.15 -1.58
CA GLY A 218 13.57 -41.92 -0.83
C GLY A 218 12.90 -41.06 0.24
N ALA A 219 11.65 -41.29 0.61
CA ALA A 219 10.61 -42.06 -0.07
C ALA A 219 9.25 -41.50 0.39
N MET A 220 8.28 -41.38 -0.51
CA MET A 220 6.90 -41.07 -0.12
C MET A 220 6.21 -42.36 0.37
N PRO A 221 5.57 -42.38 1.54
CA PRO A 221 4.60 -43.40 1.88
C PRO A 221 3.21 -43.00 1.39
N GLU A 222 2.76 -43.62 0.31
CA GLU A 222 1.33 -43.73 -0.03
C GLU A 222 0.67 -44.84 0.85
N ASP A 223 -0.64 -44.99 0.69
CA ASP A 223 -1.50 -46.10 1.18
C ASP A 223 -1.90 -46.12 2.67
N GLY A 224 -3.18 -45.78 2.92
CA GLY A 224 -3.80 -45.83 4.25
C GLY A 224 -5.32 -45.73 4.26
N ALA A 225 -6.00 -46.32 3.28
CA ALA A 225 -7.46 -46.21 3.14
C ALA A 225 -8.22 -46.83 4.34
N ALA A 226 -9.15 -46.07 4.92
CA ALA A 226 -10.14 -46.55 5.88
C ALA A 226 -11.55 -46.07 5.48
N HIS A 227 -12.36 -47.00 4.96
CA HIS A 227 -13.77 -46.74 4.67
C HIS A 227 -14.63 -46.72 5.93
N GLY A 228 -15.55 -45.76 5.99
CA GLY A 228 -16.68 -45.73 6.92
C GLY A 228 -17.27 -44.32 6.96
N GLY A 229 -18.58 -44.11 6.84
CA GLY A 229 -19.70 -45.03 6.65
C GLY A 229 -20.99 -44.21 6.81
N MET A 230 -22.02 -44.46 6.01
CA MET A 230 -23.21 -43.59 5.97
C MET A 230 -23.89 -43.40 7.33
N ALA A 231 -24.23 -42.15 7.65
CA ALA A 231 -25.25 -41.79 8.63
C ALA A 231 -26.14 -40.65 8.07
N MET A 232 -26.85 -40.93 6.97
CA MET A 232 -27.96 -40.11 6.50
C MET A 232 -29.20 -40.42 7.35
N GLN A 233 -29.62 -39.51 8.23
CA GLN A 233 -30.86 -39.68 8.98
C GLN A 233 -31.45 -38.34 9.46
N GLU A 234 -32.05 -37.59 8.54
CA GLU A 234 -33.03 -36.54 8.85
C GLU A 234 -34.22 -36.68 7.88
N ALA A 235 -35.28 -37.34 8.34
CA ALA A 235 -36.54 -37.48 7.61
C ALA A 235 -37.63 -36.67 8.32
N GLY A 236 -37.69 -35.36 8.01
CA GLY A 236 -38.71 -34.43 8.51
C GLY A 236 -39.67 -34.02 7.39
N GLN A 237 -40.86 -34.61 7.35
CA GLN A 237 -41.87 -34.34 6.32
C GLN A 237 -42.59 -33.00 6.59
N GLY A 238 -42.74 -32.18 5.55
CA GLY A 238 -43.50 -30.92 5.62
C GLY A 238 -44.15 -30.58 4.27
N THR A 239 -45.40 -31.00 4.08
CA THR A 239 -46.18 -30.82 2.83
C THR A 239 -47.14 -29.62 2.91
N GLY A 240 -47.23 -28.85 1.82
CA GLY A 240 -48.26 -27.83 1.57
C GLY A 240 -47.75 -26.82 0.55
N SER A 241 -48.04 -26.91 -0.75
CA SER A 241 -49.35 -26.74 -1.42
C SER A 241 -49.97 -25.38 -1.14
N GLY A 242 -50.01 -24.53 -2.16
CA GLY A 242 -50.47 -23.14 -2.06
C GLY A 242 -50.37 -22.39 -3.40
N ASP A 243 -50.99 -22.94 -4.45
CA ASP A 243 -51.13 -22.25 -5.73
C ASP A 243 -51.92 -20.94 -5.58
N GLY A 244 -51.49 -19.89 -6.31
CA GLY A 244 -52.07 -18.55 -6.22
C GLY A 244 -51.88 -17.72 -7.48
N HIS A 245 -52.39 -18.21 -8.62
CA HIS A 245 -52.64 -17.33 -9.77
C HIS A 245 -53.79 -16.36 -9.43
N GLY A 246 -53.64 -15.08 -9.82
CA GLY A 246 -54.66 -14.06 -9.67
C GLY A 246 -54.36 -12.85 -10.56
N ASP A 247 -55.23 -12.62 -11.55
CA ASP A 247 -54.98 -11.75 -12.70
C ASP A 247 -55.26 -10.24 -12.49
N ALA A 248 -54.80 -9.48 -13.50
CA ALA A 248 -55.53 -8.41 -14.20
C ALA A 248 -55.49 -6.94 -13.72
N ALA A 249 -55.10 -6.10 -14.70
CA ALA A 249 -55.58 -4.74 -15.01
C ALA A 249 -55.40 -3.60 -13.98
N GLY A 250 -55.21 -2.33 -14.38
CA GLY A 250 -55.13 -1.74 -15.72
C GLY A 250 -55.74 -0.33 -15.76
N GLY A 251 -55.14 0.62 -16.48
CA GLY A 251 -55.59 2.03 -16.56
C GLY A 251 -55.22 2.87 -15.32
N GLU A 252 -55.16 4.20 -15.32
CA GLU A 252 -55.24 5.32 -16.28
C GLU A 252 -54.28 6.42 -15.69
N GLY A 253 -53.66 7.39 -16.37
CA GLY A 253 -54.11 8.16 -17.53
C GLY A 253 -54.68 9.53 -17.11
N ALA A 254 -53.85 10.49 -16.66
CA ALA A 254 -54.21 11.93 -16.58
C ALA A 254 -53.02 12.88 -16.33
N ASP A 255 -52.76 13.79 -17.27
CA ASP A 255 -52.01 15.02 -17.07
C ASP A 255 -52.80 16.07 -16.26
N VAL A 256 -52.15 17.19 -15.87
CA VAL A 256 -52.61 18.62 -15.99
C VAL A 256 -52.02 19.54 -14.91
N HIS A 257 -51.18 20.47 -15.36
CA HIS A 257 -50.95 21.86 -14.91
C HIS A 257 -51.04 22.31 -13.43
N GLY A 258 -50.03 23.09 -12.99
CA GLY A 258 -50.28 24.25 -12.11
C GLY A 258 -49.12 24.68 -11.19
N GLY A 259 -48.38 25.74 -11.54
CA GLY A 259 -47.63 26.55 -10.56
C GLY A 259 -48.56 27.45 -9.71
N PRO A 260 -48.07 28.20 -8.71
CA PRO A 260 -47.04 29.23 -8.98
C PRO A 260 -45.97 29.44 -7.88
N ALA A 261 -44.93 30.21 -8.23
CA ALA A 261 -43.84 30.60 -7.33
C ALA A 261 -44.13 31.84 -6.46
N ARG A 262 -43.70 31.81 -5.18
CA ARG A 262 -43.33 32.92 -4.26
C ARG A 262 -42.41 32.31 -3.16
N GLY A 263 -41.40 32.95 -2.58
CA GLY A 263 -40.76 34.25 -2.81
C GLY A 263 -40.17 34.84 -1.49
N ALA A 264 -38.88 35.21 -1.46
CA ALA A 264 -38.10 35.80 -0.34
C ALA A 264 -37.96 34.93 0.94
N GLY A 265 -36.89 34.97 1.75
CA GLY A 265 -35.61 35.71 1.83
C GLY A 265 -35.01 35.49 3.26
N PRO A 266 -33.95 36.17 3.74
CA PRO A 266 -32.98 37.06 3.07
C PRO A 266 -31.51 36.53 3.12
N ALA A 267 -30.59 37.28 2.52
CA ALA A 267 -29.14 37.05 2.65
C ALA A 267 -28.58 37.60 3.97
N GLY A 268 -27.49 36.99 4.47
CA GLY A 268 -26.72 37.46 5.62
C GLY A 268 -25.54 38.36 5.23
N ASP A 269 -25.13 39.23 6.16
CA ASP A 269 -24.35 40.44 5.91
C ASP A 269 -22.86 40.27 5.52
N ALA A 270 -22.35 41.36 4.94
CA ALA A 270 -20.97 41.52 4.50
C ALA A 270 -19.97 41.66 5.67
N VAL A 271 -18.75 41.16 5.46
CA VAL A 271 -17.57 41.54 6.23
C VAL A 271 -16.81 42.63 5.47
N ALA A 272 -16.57 43.75 6.13
CA ALA A 272 -15.92 44.92 5.53
C ALA A 272 -14.41 44.73 5.37
N ALA A 273 -13.87 45.27 4.27
CA ALA A 273 -12.44 45.53 4.14
C ALA A 273 -12.01 46.66 5.08
N GLY A 274 -10.80 46.57 5.63
CA GLY A 274 -10.21 47.58 6.51
C GLY A 274 -8.73 47.78 6.20
N ASP A 275 -8.44 48.64 5.23
CA ASP A 275 -7.10 49.19 5.00
C ASP A 275 -6.83 50.33 5.99
N ALA A 276 -5.69 50.28 6.68
CA ALA A 276 -5.09 51.44 7.35
C ALA A 276 -3.56 51.27 7.45
N HIS A 277 -2.83 52.18 6.81
CA HIS A 277 -1.38 52.29 6.86
C HIS A 277 -0.87 52.77 8.23
N ALA A 278 0.26 52.24 8.70
CA ALA A 278 1.44 52.98 9.21
C ALA A 278 2.55 52.02 9.66
#